data_AF-A0A438IWQ8-F1
#
_entry.id   AF-A0A438IWQ8-F1
#
_cell.length_a   1.000
_cell.length_b   1.000
_cell.length_c   1.000
_cell.angle_alpha   90.00
_cell.angle_beta   90.00
_cell.angle_gamma   90.00
#
_symmetry.space_group_name_H-M   'P 1'
#
loop_
_entity.id
_entity.type
_entity.pdbx_description
1 polymer ?
#
loop_
_entity_poly.entity_id
_entity_poly.type
_entity_poly.pdbx_seq_one_letter_code
_entity_poly.pdbx_strand_id
1 'polypeptide(L)'
;MAKLTLSFLFLLLFVFSVLGSVEPASVQHARKSRARTFIEASCRSTRYPSLCVKCLSGYANKTQQSPFQLAQVALSVSLAKTRHTRAYVMEVASNFKDVEGRTHQDISDCLDQINDGVDRLAQSIIELRRMNQEGGDSDFTWRMSNIETWVSAALTDATTCVDGFSGRDMGKLKATIKERC
;
A
#
# COMPACT_ATOMS: atom_id res chain seq x y z
N MET A 1 37.80 18.98 41.52
CA MET A 1 37.36 19.99 40.53
C MET A 1 37.24 19.40 39.11
N ALA A 2 38.27 18.73 38.57
CA ALA A 2 38.26 18.16 37.21
C ALA A 2 37.13 17.14 36.89
N LYS A 3 36.69 16.34 37.87
CA LYS A 3 35.56 15.39 37.68
C LYS A 3 34.20 16.08 37.56
N LEU A 4 33.99 17.18 38.31
CA LEU A 4 32.76 17.97 38.25
C LEU A 4 32.65 18.73 36.93
N THR A 5 33.76 19.29 36.45
CA THR A 5 33.82 20.00 35.16
C THR A 5 33.57 19.07 33.97
N LEU A 6 34.10 17.83 34.02
CA LEU A 6 33.86 16.84 32.98
C LEU A 6 32.39 16.37 32.96
N SER A 7 31.79 16.16 34.13
CA SER A 7 30.37 15.81 34.25
C SER A 7 29.45 16.91 33.72
N PHE A 8 29.75 18.18 33.98
CA PHE A 8 29.04 19.33 33.42
C PHE A 8 29.16 19.41 31.89
N LEU A 9 30.34 19.13 31.34
CA LEU A 9 30.56 19.14 29.89
C LEU A 9 29.73 18.05 29.18
N PHE A 10 29.66 16.85 29.74
CA PHE A 10 28.82 15.77 29.22
C PHE A 10 27.33 16.11 29.29
N LEU A 11 26.88 16.76 30.37
CA LEU A 11 25.50 17.19 30.51
C LEU A 11 25.14 18.27 29.47
N LEU A 12 26.04 19.22 29.22
CA LEU A 12 25.86 20.27 28.22
C LEU A 12 25.83 19.70 26.80
N LEU A 13 26.72 18.76 26.47
CA LEU A 13 26.72 18.06 25.17
C LEU A 13 25.45 17.23 24.98
N PHE A 14 25.00 16.55 26.03
CA PHE A 14 23.74 15.81 26.01
C PHE A 14 22.57 16.76 25.74
N VAL A 15 22.45 17.85 26.50
CA VAL A 15 21.41 18.89 26.31
C VAL A 15 21.45 19.48 24.89
N PHE A 16 22.63 19.80 24.35
CA PHE A 16 22.78 20.29 22.98
C PHE A 16 22.32 19.27 21.93
N SER A 17 22.59 17.98 22.15
CA SER A 17 22.16 16.92 21.23
C SER A 17 20.63 16.71 21.24
N VAL A 18 19.97 16.90 22.38
CA VAL A 18 18.49 16.80 22.46
C VAL A 18 17.81 18.03 21.86
N LEU A 19 18.36 19.23 22.05
CA LEU A 19 17.84 20.48 21.48
C LEU A 19 18.05 20.57 19.96
N GLY A 20 19.12 20.00 19.43
CA GLY A 20 19.40 19.98 17.98
C GLY A 20 18.48 19.08 17.15
N SER A 21 17.67 18.23 17.80
CA SER A 21 16.85 17.21 17.10
C SER A 21 15.36 17.57 16.97
N VAL A 22 14.92 18.72 17.50
CA VAL A 22 13.50 19.11 17.51
C VAL A 22 13.21 20.05 16.34
N GLU A 23 12.57 19.54 15.28
CA GLU A 23 12.06 20.37 14.19
C GLU A 23 10.98 21.35 14.71
N PRO A 24 11.00 22.63 14.32
CA PRO A 24 9.93 23.56 14.66
C PRO A 24 8.58 23.07 14.13
N ALA A 25 7.51 23.23 14.92
CA ALA A 25 6.16 22.81 14.54
C ALA A 25 5.69 23.42 13.20
N SER A 26 6.13 24.64 12.89
CA SER A 26 5.86 25.32 11.62
C SER A 26 6.51 24.63 10.42
N VAL A 27 7.75 24.17 10.55
CA VAL A 27 8.49 23.42 9.52
C VAL A 27 7.84 22.06 9.30
N GLN A 28 7.47 21.38 10.38
CA GLN A 28 6.77 20.10 10.30
C GLN A 28 5.39 20.24 9.62
N HIS A 29 4.64 21.29 9.95
CA HIS A 29 3.34 21.57 9.33
C HIS A 29 3.48 21.86 7.83
N ALA A 30 4.44 22.69 7.44
CA ALA A 30 4.73 22.99 6.04
C ALA A 30 5.13 21.73 5.26
N ARG A 31 5.97 20.86 5.84
CA ARG A 31 6.36 19.57 5.23
C ARG A 31 5.17 18.65 5.02
N LYS A 32 4.30 18.51 6.03
CA LYS A 32 3.07 17.71 5.93
C LYS A 32 2.14 18.25 4.84
N SER A 33 1.97 19.57 4.77
CA SER A 33 1.19 20.24 3.72
C SER A 33 1.76 19.93 2.33
N ARG A 34 3.07 20.09 2.13
CA ARG A 34 3.73 19.79 0.85
C ARG A 34 3.60 18.33 0.43
N ALA A 35 3.78 17.40 1.37
CA ALA A 35 3.63 15.96 1.12
C ALA A 35 2.18 15.59 0.76
N ARG A 36 1.19 16.25 1.39
CA ARG A 36 -0.21 16.09 1.04
C ARG A 36 -0.52 16.60 -0.37
N THR A 37 -0.07 17.80 -0.72
CA THR A 37 -0.25 18.36 -2.07
C THR A 37 0.39 17.47 -3.14
N PHE A 38 1.55 16.88 -2.84
CA PHE A 38 2.18 15.91 -3.74
C PHE A 38 1.29 14.68 -3.98
N ILE A 39 0.71 14.09 -2.92
CA ILE A 39 -0.24 12.97 -3.05
C ILE A 39 -1.48 13.38 -3.85
N GLU A 40 -2.06 14.54 -3.55
CA GLU A 40 -3.24 15.05 -4.26
C GLU A 40 -2.96 15.22 -5.76
N ALA A 41 -1.78 15.76 -6.12
CA ALA A 41 -1.36 15.89 -7.51
C ALA A 41 -1.17 14.53 -8.19
N SER A 42 -0.48 13.58 -7.54
CA SER A 42 -0.27 12.23 -8.09
C SER A 42 -1.56 11.43 -8.24
N CYS A 43 -2.52 11.60 -7.33
CA CYS A 43 -3.80 10.90 -7.37
C CYS A 43 -4.76 11.45 -8.44
N ARG A 44 -4.52 12.65 -8.98
CA ARG A 44 -5.43 13.34 -9.91
C ARG A 44 -5.71 12.56 -11.20
N SER A 45 -4.73 11.80 -11.69
CA SER A 45 -4.85 11.00 -12.92
C SER A 45 -5.45 9.61 -12.69
N THR A 46 -5.70 9.23 -11.43
CA THR A 46 -6.26 7.91 -11.11
C THR A 46 -7.77 7.87 -11.38
N ARG A 47 -8.31 6.67 -11.64
CA ARG A 47 -9.75 6.47 -11.82
C ARG A 47 -10.58 6.86 -10.58
N TYR A 48 -9.99 6.75 -9.39
CA TYR A 48 -10.64 7.06 -8.10
C TYR A 48 -9.78 8.03 -7.26
N PRO A 49 -9.70 9.32 -7.62
CA PRO A 49 -8.79 10.27 -6.97
C PRO A 49 -9.00 10.39 -5.46
N SER A 50 -10.25 10.49 -5.03
CA SER A 50 -10.59 10.60 -3.60
C SER A 50 -10.16 9.35 -2.81
N LEU A 51 -10.31 8.16 -3.39
CA LEU A 51 -9.89 6.91 -2.77
C LEU A 51 -8.36 6.84 -2.68
N CYS A 52 -7.66 7.19 -3.76
CA CYS A 52 -6.20 7.28 -3.78
C CYS A 52 -5.66 8.21 -2.68
N VAL A 53 -6.19 9.43 -2.57
CA VAL A 53 -5.79 10.38 -1.53
C VAL A 53 -6.08 9.81 -0.14
N LYS A 54 -7.26 9.20 0.07
CA LYS A 54 -7.63 8.58 1.34
C LYS A 54 -6.68 7.45 1.74
N CYS A 55 -6.38 6.51 0.84
CA CYS A 55 -5.51 5.38 1.21
C CYS A 55 -4.03 5.82 1.40
N LEU A 56 -3.56 6.89 0.73
CA LEU A 56 -2.14 7.29 0.75
C LEU A 56 -1.79 8.41 1.75
N SER A 57 -2.75 9.26 2.15
CA SER A 57 -2.47 10.42 3.00
C SER A 57 -1.82 10.06 4.35
N GLY A 58 -2.17 8.91 4.93
CA GLY A 58 -1.54 8.40 6.16
C GLY A 58 -0.05 8.07 6.01
N TYR A 59 0.45 7.96 4.78
CA TYR A 59 1.82 7.61 4.45
C TYR A 59 2.62 8.79 3.88
N ALA A 60 2.07 10.01 3.88
CA ALA A 60 2.67 11.20 3.27
C ALA A 60 4.14 11.45 3.69
N ASN A 61 4.50 11.18 4.94
CA ASN A 61 5.88 11.35 5.41
C ASN A 61 6.84 10.31 4.82
N LYS A 62 6.35 9.12 4.46
CA LYS A 62 7.16 8.02 3.88
C LYS A 62 7.43 8.21 2.39
N THR A 63 6.57 8.96 1.69
CA THR A 63 6.73 9.17 0.24
C THR A 63 7.90 10.10 -0.08
N GLN A 64 8.32 10.95 0.87
CA GLN A 64 9.39 11.93 0.68
C GLN A 64 9.23 12.77 -0.60
N GLN A 65 7.98 12.94 -1.07
CA GLN A 65 7.66 13.60 -2.35
C GLN A 65 8.36 12.97 -3.57
N SER A 66 8.72 11.68 -3.50
CA SER A 66 9.34 10.91 -4.57
C SER A 66 8.29 10.02 -5.27
N PRO A 67 8.16 10.07 -6.61
CA PRO A 67 7.28 9.17 -7.36
C PRO A 67 7.60 7.69 -7.11
N PHE A 68 8.89 7.35 -7.00
CA PHE A 68 9.33 5.99 -6.71
C PHE A 68 8.84 5.50 -5.34
N GLN A 69 9.07 6.31 -4.29
CA GLN A 69 8.61 6.00 -2.94
C GLN A 69 7.08 5.96 -2.86
N LEU A 70 6.39 6.84 -3.60
CA LEU A 70 4.93 6.82 -3.70
C LEU A 70 4.43 5.51 -4.32
N ALA A 71 5.04 5.06 -5.43
CA ALA A 71 4.71 3.78 -6.06
C ALA A 71 4.95 2.60 -5.10
N GLN A 72 6.06 2.62 -4.37
CA GLN A 72 6.37 1.59 -3.38
C GLN A 72 5.33 1.55 -2.24
N VAL A 73 4.92 2.72 -1.74
CA VAL A 73 3.86 2.83 -0.73
C VAL A 73 2.53 2.34 -1.29
N ALA A 74 2.16 2.77 -2.49
CA ALA A 74 0.91 2.38 -3.14
C ALA A 74 0.82 0.86 -3.34
N LEU A 75 1.86 0.23 -3.89
CA LEU A 75 1.93 -1.23 -4.02
C LEU A 75 1.84 -1.94 -2.66
N SER A 76 2.50 -1.41 -1.64
CA SER A 76 2.47 -2.00 -0.29
C SER A 76 1.08 -1.91 0.34
N VAL A 77 0.39 -0.77 0.17
CA VAL A 77 -0.99 -0.58 0.62
C VAL A 77 -1.91 -1.55 -0.13
N SER A 78 -1.81 -1.62 -1.46
CA SER A 78 -2.60 -2.55 -2.28
C SER A 78 -2.39 -4.00 -1.83
N LEU A 79 -1.14 -4.45 -1.67
CA LEU A 79 -0.82 -5.81 -1.23
C LEU A 79 -1.41 -6.13 0.15
N ALA A 80 -1.28 -5.20 1.10
CA ALA A 80 -1.85 -5.38 2.43
C ALA A 80 -3.36 -5.59 2.38
N LYS A 81 -4.04 -4.93 1.43
CA LYS A 81 -5.48 -4.98 1.28
C LYS A 81 -5.97 -6.19 0.51
N THR A 82 -5.26 -6.59 -0.54
CA THR A 82 -5.52 -7.87 -1.20
C THR A 82 -5.35 -9.03 -0.22
N ARG A 83 -4.36 -8.99 0.68
CA ARG A 83 -4.21 -9.99 1.75
C ARG A 83 -5.36 -9.95 2.77
N HIS A 84 -5.83 -8.76 3.13
CA HIS A 84 -6.99 -8.62 4.01
C HIS A 84 -8.27 -9.17 3.36
N THR A 85 -8.49 -8.87 2.09
CA THR A 85 -9.58 -9.43 1.28
C THR A 85 -9.47 -10.94 1.21
N ARG A 86 -8.27 -11.49 0.97
CA ARG A 86 -8.03 -12.94 0.98
C ARG A 86 -8.46 -13.57 2.30
N ALA A 87 -8.02 -13.00 3.43
CA ALA A 87 -8.39 -13.50 4.76
C ALA A 87 -9.91 -13.54 4.96
N TYR A 88 -10.59 -12.48 4.53
CA TYR A 88 -12.05 -12.42 4.58
C TYR A 88 -12.72 -13.46 3.67
N VAL A 89 -12.26 -13.62 2.43
CA VAL A 89 -12.81 -14.63 1.51
C VAL A 89 -12.60 -16.04 2.05
N MET A 90 -11.44 -16.34 2.65
CA MET A 90 -11.18 -17.62 3.32
C MET A 90 -12.14 -17.86 4.50
N GLU A 91 -12.40 -16.83 5.31
CA GLU A 91 -13.35 -16.92 6.42
C GLU A 91 -14.76 -17.17 5.91
N VAL A 92 -15.18 -16.48 4.85
CA VAL A 92 -16.46 -16.72 4.17
C VAL A 92 -16.52 -18.16 3.66
N ALA A 93 -15.51 -18.63 2.93
CA ALA A 93 -15.42 -20.01 2.44
C ALA A 93 -15.60 -21.03 3.58
N SER A 94 -15.02 -20.75 4.75
CA SER A 94 -15.14 -21.63 5.92
C SER A 94 -16.57 -21.79 6.45
N ASN A 95 -17.43 -20.79 6.26
CA ASN A 95 -18.84 -20.81 6.67
C ASN A 95 -19.74 -21.57 5.69
N PHE A 96 -19.23 -21.91 4.50
CA PHE A 96 -19.97 -22.63 3.46
C PHE A 96 -19.43 -24.05 3.20
N LYS A 97 -18.60 -24.58 4.11
CA LYS A 97 -17.98 -25.92 3.96
C LYS A 97 -18.99 -27.06 3.77
N ASP A 98 -20.15 -26.96 4.40
CA ASP A 98 -21.21 -27.98 4.33
C ASP A 98 -22.27 -27.67 3.27
N VAL A 99 -22.08 -26.60 2.48
CA VAL A 99 -23.00 -26.18 1.43
C VAL A 99 -22.43 -26.61 0.08
N GLU A 100 -22.89 -27.76 -0.42
CA GLU A 100 -22.60 -28.18 -1.80
C GLU A 100 -23.38 -27.29 -2.79
N GLY A 101 -22.69 -26.82 -3.83
CA GLY A 101 -23.32 -26.12 -4.94
C GLY A 101 -22.54 -24.91 -5.46
N ARG A 102 -23.18 -24.18 -6.36
CA ARG A 102 -22.59 -23.06 -7.12
C ARG A 102 -21.95 -21.99 -6.22
N THR A 103 -22.54 -21.70 -5.06
CA THR A 103 -22.02 -20.72 -4.11
C THR A 103 -20.64 -21.08 -3.57
N HIS A 104 -20.38 -22.36 -3.25
CA HIS A 104 -19.05 -22.78 -2.78
C HIS A 104 -18.00 -22.64 -3.89
N GLN A 105 -18.37 -23.01 -5.13
CA GLN A 105 -17.49 -22.85 -6.29
C GLN A 105 -17.16 -21.38 -6.57
N ASP A 106 -18.15 -20.49 -6.58
CA ASP A 106 -17.96 -19.05 -6.79
C ASP A 106 -17.01 -18.44 -5.72
N ILE A 107 -17.09 -18.91 -4.46
CA ILE A 107 -16.19 -18.46 -3.39
C ILE A 107 -14.77 -19.00 -3.59
N SER A 108 -14.63 -20.27 -3.98
CA SER A 108 -13.31 -20.87 -4.29
C SER A 108 -12.64 -20.15 -5.46
N ASP A 109 -13.37 -19.93 -6.55
CA ASP A 109 -12.87 -19.22 -7.72
C ASP A 109 -12.45 -17.79 -7.35
N CYS A 110 -13.23 -17.08 -6.53
CA CYS A 110 -12.80 -15.78 -6.01
C CYS A 110 -11.52 -15.87 -5.18
N LEU A 111 -11.37 -16.88 -4.31
CA LEU A 111 -10.17 -17.04 -3.50
C LEU A 111 -8.92 -17.21 -4.37
N ASP A 112 -9.01 -18.00 -5.43
CA ASP A 112 -7.91 -18.21 -6.39
C ASP A 112 -7.54 -16.91 -7.11
N GLN A 113 -8.53 -16.15 -7.60
CA GLN A 113 -8.30 -14.83 -8.19
C GLN A 113 -7.59 -13.89 -7.20
N ILE A 114 -8.01 -13.85 -5.94
CA ILE A 114 -7.38 -12.99 -4.94
C ILE A 114 -5.95 -13.46 -4.60
N ASN A 115 -5.67 -14.77 -4.62
CA ASN A 115 -4.31 -15.30 -4.46
C ASN A 115 -3.39 -14.85 -5.60
N ASP A 116 -3.85 -14.97 -6.85
CA ASP A 116 -3.11 -14.47 -8.02
C ASP A 116 -2.81 -12.96 -7.89
N GLY A 117 -3.79 -12.18 -7.43
CA GLY A 117 -3.62 -10.76 -7.17
C GLY A 117 -2.56 -10.46 -6.08
N VAL A 118 -2.48 -11.29 -5.02
CA VAL A 118 -1.42 -11.17 -4.00
C VAL A 118 -0.05 -11.39 -4.61
N ASP A 119 0.10 -12.42 -5.44
CA ASP A 119 1.39 -12.80 -6.04
C ASP A 119 1.86 -11.75 -7.05
N ARG A 120 0.96 -11.25 -7.90
CA ARG A 120 1.24 -10.19 -8.88
C ARG A 120 1.68 -8.88 -8.20
N LEU A 121 1.03 -8.50 -7.10
CA LEU A 121 1.44 -7.33 -6.31
C LEU A 121 2.78 -7.55 -5.60
N ALA A 122 3.06 -8.75 -5.11
CA ALA A 122 4.34 -9.08 -4.51
C ALA A 122 5.48 -9.02 -5.55
N GLN A 123 5.27 -9.56 -6.75
CA GLN A 123 6.20 -9.46 -7.88
C GLN A 123 6.48 -8.01 -8.25
N SER A 124 5.42 -7.18 -8.34
CA SER A 124 5.54 -5.74 -8.63
C SER A 124 6.45 -5.01 -7.63
N ILE A 125 6.34 -5.33 -6.33
CA ILE A 125 7.19 -4.74 -5.29
C ILE A 125 8.66 -5.18 -5.44
N ILE A 126 8.90 -6.45 -5.75
CA ILE A 126 10.25 -6.98 -5.95
C ILE A 126 10.91 -6.28 -7.15
N GLU A 127 10.19 -6.17 -8.26
CA GLU A 127 10.71 -5.56 -9.48
C GLU A 127 10.96 -4.06 -9.33
N LEU A 128 10.05 -3.35 -8.66
CA LEU A 128 10.25 -1.93 -8.33
C LEU A 128 11.52 -1.73 -7.50
N ARG A 129 11.80 -2.62 -6.53
CA ARG A 129 13.03 -2.55 -5.71
C ARG A 129 14.28 -2.81 -6.52
N ARG A 130 14.27 -3.82 -7.39
CA ARG A 130 15.41 -4.14 -8.28
C ARG A 130 15.73 -2.97 -9.21
N MET A 131 14.70 -2.34 -9.76
CA MET A 131 14.86 -1.16 -10.62
C MET A 131 15.63 -0.01 -9.93
N ASN A 132 15.48 0.16 -8.60
CA ASN A 132 16.22 1.17 -7.83
C ASN A 132 17.62 0.74 -7.39
N GLN A 133 17.91 -0.56 -7.36
CA GLN A 133 19.18 -1.12 -6.88
C GLN A 133 20.15 -1.44 -8.02
N GLU A 134 19.63 -1.83 -9.18
CA GLU A 134 20.40 -2.43 -10.28
C GLU A 134 20.37 -1.60 -11.58
N GLY A 135 19.72 -0.42 -11.58
CA GLY A 135 19.29 0.25 -12.81
C GLY A 135 20.32 1.16 -13.52
N GLY A 136 20.49 0.93 -14.83
CA GLY A 136 20.79 1.96 -15.84
C GLY A 136 19.58 2.18 -16.76
N ASP A 137 19.53 3.30 -17.48
CA ASP A 137 18.34 3.78 -18.23
C ASP A 137 17.69 2.75 -19.18
N SER A 138 18.47 1.83 -19.76
CA SER A 138 17.97 0.83 -20.72
C SER A 138 17.04 -0.23 -20.12
N ASP A 139 17.09 -0.44 -18.80
CA ASP A 139 16.31 -1.49 -18.12
C ASP A 139 15.01 -0.93 -17.48
N PHE A 140 14.94 0.39 -17.27
CA PHE A 140 13.81 1.05 -16.59
C PHE A 140 12.46 0.79 -17.29
N THR A 141 12.39 1.03 -18.61
CA THR A 141 11.13 0.91 -19.37
C THR A 141 10.58 -0.51 -19.37
N TRP A 142 11.45 -1.50 -19.52
CA TRP A 142 11.04 -2.91 -19.51
C TRP A 142 10.53 -3.34 -18.13
N ARG A 143 11.25 -2.97 -17.07
CA ARG A 143 10.83 -3.28 -15.69
C ARG A 143 9.54 -2.58 -15.30
N MET A 144 9.38 -1.31 -15.71
CA MET A 144 8.13 -0.57 -15.49
C MET A 144 6.94 -1.23 -16.20
N SER A 145 7.12 -1.70 -17.44
CA SER A 145 6.09 -2.43 -18.17
C SER A 145 5.66 -3.73 -17.47
N ASN A 146 6.60 -4.47 -16.87
CA ASN A 146 6.29 -5.64 -16.06
C ASN A 146 5.43 -5.28 -14.84
N ILE A 147 5.81 -4.21 -14.12
CA ILE A 147 5.04 -3.71 -12.97
C ILE A 147 3.63 -3.32 -13.39
N GLU A 148 3.48 -2.55 -14.47
CA GLU A 148 2.17 -2.14 -15.00
C GLU A 148 1.31 -3.35 -15.39
N THR A 149 1.92 -4.34 -16.02
CA THR A 149 1.24 -5.59 -16.40
C THR A 149 0.71 -6.31 -15.16
N TRP A 150 1.55 -6.58 -14.16
CA TRP A 150 1.14 -7.31 -12.97
C TRP A 150 0.13 -6.53 -12.12
N VAL A 151 0.26 -5.21 -12.00
CA VAL A 151 -0.73 -4.38 -11.29
C VAL A 151 -2.07 -4.39 -12.02
N SER A 152 -2.09 -4.29 -13.35
CA SER A 152 -3.31 -4.36 -14.16
C SER A 152 -3.98 -5.73 -14.05
N ALA A 153 -3.16 -6.77 -14.02
CA ALA A 153 -3.58 -8.14 -13.85
C ALA A 153 -4.20 -8.36 -12.44
N ALA A 154 -3.56 -7.86 -11.37
CA ALA A 154 -4.12 -7.92 -10.01
C ALA A 154 -5.46 -7.16 -9.87
N LEU A 155 -5.62 -6.03 -10.56
CA LEU A 155 -6.89 -5.30 -10.62
C LEU A 155 -7.97 -6.12 -11.34
N THR A 156 -7.60 -6.80 -12.42
CA THR A 156 -8.50 -7.72 -13.13
C THR A 156 -8.95 -8.85 -12.22
N ASP A 157 -8.05 -9.50 -11.50
CA ASP A 157 -8.42 -10.62 -10.61
C ASP A 157 -9.39 -10.19 -9.51
N ALA A 158 -9.11 -9.04 -8.88
CA ALA A 158 -10.00 -8.47 -7.87
C ALA A 158 -11.40 -8.17 -8.44
N THR A 159 -11.45 -7.67 -9.69
CA THR A 159 -12.70 -7.38 -10.39
C THR A 159 -13.44 -8.67 -10.73
N THR A 160 -12.75 -9.68 -11.26
CA THR A 160 -13.31 -11.00 -11.58
C THR A 160 -13.89 -11.68 -10.36
N CYS A 161 -13.19 -11.70 -9.22
CA CYS A 161 -13.74 -12.24 -7.97
C CYS A 161 -15.06 -11.54 -7.59
N VAL A 162 -15.07 -10.20 -7.60
CA VAL A 162 -16.22 -9.38 -7.20
C VAL A 162 -17.41 -9.55 -8.15
N ASP A 163 -17.16 -9.78 -9.44
CA ASP A 163 -18.18 -9.98 -10.46
C ASP A 163 -18.66 -11.43 -10.57
N GLY A 164 -17.88 -12.41 -10.10
CA GLY A 164 -18.29 -13.80 -9.96
C GLY A 164 -19.48 -13.98 -9.01
N PHE A 165 -19.62 -13.11 -8.01
CA PHE A 165 -20.77 -13.08 -7.13
C PHE A 165 -22.00 -12.44 -7.81
N SER A 166 -22.83 -13.28 -8.42
CA SER A 166 -24.10 -12.88 -9.04
C SER A 166 -25.31 -13.39 -8.23
N GLY A 167 -26.25 -12.50 -7.88
CA GLY A 167 -27.47 -12.84 -7.14
C GLY A 167 -27.72 -11.98 -5.89
N ARG A 168 -28.97 -11.93 -5.41
CA ARG A 168 -29.39 -11.09 -4.27
C ARG A 168 -28.70 -11.48 -2.96
N ASP A 169 -28.40 -12.76 -2.78
CA ASP A 169 -27.84 -13.28 -1.52
C ASP A 169 -26.34 -12.95 -1.35
N MET A 170 -25.65 -12.60 -2.44
CA MET A 170 -24.21 -12.29 -2.44
C MET A 170 -23.92 -10.78 -2.49
N GLY A 171 -24.95 -9.93 -2.48
CA GLY A 171 -24.81 -8.46 -2.54
C GLY A 171 -24.03 -7.88 -1.36
N LYS A 172 -24.22 -8.43 -0.15
CA LYS A 172 -23.49 -8.02 1.06
C LYS A 172 -22.01 -8.39 0.99
N LEU A 173 -21.69 -9.57 0.45
CA LEU A 173 -20.32 -10.03 0.24
C LEU A 173 -19.60 -9.13 -0.76
N LYS A 174 -20.27 -8.86 -1.90
CA LYS A 174 -19.78 -7.95 -2.95
C LYS A 174 -19.50 -6.54 -2.43
N ALA A 175 -20.41 -5.98 -1.62
CA ALA A 175 -20.21 -4.66 -1.01
C ALA A 175 -19.02 -4.63 -0.03
N THR A 176 -18.90 -5.66 0.81
CA THR A 176 -17.83 -5.75 1.82
C THR A 176 -16.44 -5.88 1.20
N ILE A 177 -16.33 -6.56 0.04
CA ILE A 177 -15.07 -6.64 -0.72
C ILE A 177 -14.73 -5.27 -1.35
N LYS A 178 -15.73 -4.56 -1.88
CA LYS A 178 -15.55 -3.26 -2.55
C LYS A 178 -15.21 -2.10 -1.60
N GLU A 179 -15.64 -2.13 -0.33
CA GLU A 179 -15.46 -1.02 0.61
C GLU A 179 -14.03 -0.89 1.18
N ARG A 180 -13.15 -1.85 0.91
CA ARG A 180 -11.84 -1.92 1.57
C ARG A 180 -10.73 -1.27 0.71
N CYS A 181 -10.51 0.04 0.92
CA CYS A 181 -9.14 0.57 1.02
C CYS A 181 -8.43 -0.25 2.09
#